data_AF-A0A848Y6H0-F1
#
_entry.id   AF-A0A848Y6H0-F1
#
_cell.length_a   1.000
_cell.length_b   1.000
_cell.length_c   1.000
_cell.angle_alpha   90.00
_cell.angle_beta   90.00
_cell.angle_gamma   90.00
#
_symmetry.space_group_name_H-M   'P 1'
#
loop_
_entity.id
_entity.type
_entity.pdbx_description
1 polymer ?
#
loop_
_entity_poly.entity_id
_entity_poly.type
_entity_poly.pdbx_seq_one_letter_code
_entity_poly.pdbx_strand_id
1 'polypeptide(L)'
;MADIQTLSDIDLAALLCSRVCHDVISPVGAIANGLEVLDDEDDPAMQEIAMDLIRKSARQASTKLQFCRIAFGAAGSAGAHLDLSDAGEVSKAFFSDGKTTFEWDAPHETREKNQVKLLLNLALMASTSIPRGGQLSVTVSGDAFSVRCSGEAAKVPEKTINFMTDPANA
;
A
#
# COMPACT_ATOMS: atom_id res chain seq x y z
N MET A 1 33.86 0.21 5.89
CA MET A 1 32.63 0.85 5.41
C MET A 1 31.95 -0.17 4.54
N ALA A 2 30.89 -0.78 5.05
CA ALA A 2 30.12 -1.70 4.24
C ALA A 2 29.49 -0.92 3.10
N ASP A 3 29.65 -1.45 1.90
CA ASP A 3 29.02 -0.93 0.69
C ASP A 3 27.53 -1.29 0.82
N ILE A 4 26.74 -0.40 1.44
CA ILE A 4 25.29 -0.41 1.25
C ILE A 4 25.16 -0.44 -0.27
N GLN A 5 24.59 -1.49 -0.87
CA GLN A 5 24.33 -1.48 -2.30
C GLN A 5 23.48 -0.26 -2.61
N THR A 6 24.14 0.84 -3.00
CA THR A 6 23.47 2.11 -3.23
C THR A 6 22.76 1.96 -4.54
N LEU A 7 21.47 1.68 -4.44
CA LEU A 7 20.56 1.69 -5.56
C LEU A 7 20.64 3.08 -6.19
N SER A 8 20.87 3.16 -7.50
CA SER A 8 20.88 4.46 -8.18
C SER A 8 19.49 5.09 -8.13
N ASP A 9 19.41 6.42 -8.19
CA ASP A 9 18.13 7.14 -8.23
C ASP A 9 17.22 6.63 -9.37
N ILE A 10 17.83 6.26 -10.51
CA ILE A 10 17.14 5.74 -11.69
C ILE A 10 16.60 4.33 -11.40
N ASP A 11 17.40 3.45 -10.80
CA ASP A 11 16.95 2.10 -10.45
C ASP A 11 15.82 2.16 -9.41
N LEU A 12 15.90 3.08 -8.45
CA LEU A 12 14.88 3.24 -7.43
C LEU A 12 13.58 3.74 -8.05
N ALA A 13 13.65 4.73 -8.93
CA ALA A 13 12.51 5.21 -9.69
C ALA A 13 11.88 4.09 -10.54
N ALA A 14 12.70 3.29 -11.23
CA ALA A 14 12.23 2.18 -12.05
C ALA A 14 11.52 1.10 -11.21
N LEU A 15 12.08 0.72 -10.06
CA LEU A 15 11.46 -0.26 -9.15
C LEU A 15 10.15 0.26 -8.55
N LEU A 16 10.09 1.54 -8.15
CA LEU A 16 8.87 2.17 -7.64
C LEU A 16 7.78 2.23 -8.73
N CYS A 17 8.12 2.64 -9.96
CA CYS A 17 7.19 2.63 -11.09
C CYS A 17 6.68 1.22 -11.38
N SER A 18 7.57 0.23 -11.42
CA SER A 18 7.21 -1.19 -11.62
C SER A 18 6.24 -1.67 -10.54
N ARG A 19 6.47 -1.32 -9.27
CA ARG A 19 5.58 -1.67 -8.17
C ARG A 19 4.19 -1.04 -8.31
N VAL A 20 4.11 0.24 -8.63
CA VAL A 20 2.83 0.94 -8.83
C VAL A 20 2.07 0.34 -10.01
N CYS A 21 2.74 0.10 -11.14
CA CYS A 21 2.13 -0.55 -12.30
C CYS A 21 1.61 -1.95 -11.95
N HIS A 22 2.43 -2.78 -11.29
CA HIS A 22 2.03 -4.12 -10.85
C HIS A 22 0.73 -4.11 -10.04
N ASP A 23 0.64 -3.23 -9.05
CA ASP A 23 -0.51 -3.21 -8.13
C ASP A 23 -1.80 -2.74 -8.82
N VAL A 24 -1.70 -1.88 -9.85
CA VAL A 24 -2.84 -1.25 -10.53
C VAL A 24 -3.26 -2.01 -11.81
N ILE A 25 -2.37 -2.78 -12.44
CA ILE A 25 -2.67 -3.54 -13.67
C ILE A 25 -3.88 -4.46 -13.49
N SER A 26 -3.95 -5.21 -12.38
CA SER A 26 -5.04 -6.17 -12.15
C SER A 26 -6.44 -5.51 -12.09
N PRO A 27 -6.70 -4.49 -11.26
CA PRO A 27 -8.00 -3.84 -11.27
C PRO A 27 -8.29 -3.10 -12.59
N VAL A 28 -7.29 -2.53 -13.27
CA VAL A 28 -7.52 -1.92 -14.59
C VAL A 28 -7.92 -2.96 -15.65
N GLY A 29 -7.26 -4.12 -15.68
CA GLY A 29 -7.64 -5.22 -16.57
C GLY A 29 -9.05 -5.74 -16.30
N ALA A 30 -9.45 -5.85 -15.03
CA ALA A 30 -10.80 -6.26 -14.66
C ALA A 30 -11.88 -5.25 -15.13
N ILE A 31 -11.57 -3.94 -15.18
CA ILE A 31 -12.47 -2.94 -15.77
C ILE A 31 -12.64 -3.17 -17.27
N ALA A 32 -11.53 -3.40 -18.00
CA ALA A 32 -11.57 -3.68 -19.43
C ALA A 32 -12.40 -4.94 -19.74
N ASN A 33 -12.16 -6.03 -19.01
CA ASN A 33 -12.93 -7.27 -19.16
C ASN A 33 -14.43 -7.06 -18.87
N GLY A 34 -14.77 -6.23 -17.87
CA GLY A 34 -16.17 -5.91 -17.59
C GLY A 34 -16.85 -5.10 -18.70
N LEU A 35 -16.10 -4.23 -19.39
CA LEU A 35 -16.60 -3.51 -20.56
C LEU A 35 -16.81 -4.44 -21.75
N GLU A 36 -15.88 -5.35 -22.00
CA GLU A 36 -16.01 -6.38 -23.05
C GLU A 36 -17.28 -7.22 -22.86
N VAL A 37 -17.58 -7.62 -21.61
CA VAL A 37 -18.83 -8.34 -21.31
C VAL A 37 -20.07 -7.49 -21.60
N LEU A 38 -20.05 -6.17 -21.33
CA LEU A 38 -21.19 -5.32 -21.67
C LEU A 38 -21.42 -5.16 -23.17
N ASP A 39 -20.35 -5.17 -23.96
CA ASP A 39 -20.43 -4.97 -25.40
C ASP A 39 -20.96 -6.22 -26.13
N ASP A 40 -20.65 -7.41 -25.60
CA ASP A 40 -20.94 -8.70 -26.25
C ASP A 40 -22.15 -9.46 -25.66
N GLU A 41 -22.65 -9.07 -24.48
CA GLU A 41 -23.69 -9.81 -23.75
C GLU A 41 -25.02 -9.06 -23.67
N ASP A 42 -26.13 -9.74 -23.98
CA ASP A 42 -27.48 -9.18 -23.95
C ASP A 42 -28.27 -9.58 -22.69
N ASP A 43 -27.79 -10.56 -21.91
CA ASP A 43 -28.42 -10.96 -20.65
C ASP A 43 -28.29 -9.85 -19.58
N PRO A 44 -29.42 -9.23 -19.13
CA PRO A 44 -29.38 -8.18 -18.12
C PRO A 44 -28.71 -8.60 -16.81
N ALA A 45 -28.82 -9.86 -16.41
CA ALA A 45 -28.19 -10.35 -15.18
C ALA A 45 -26.67 -10.38 -15.30
N MET A 46 -26.15 -10.74 -16.48
CA MET A 46 -24.72 -10.77 -16.73
C MET A 46 -24.13 -9.36 -16.90
N GLN A 47 -24.89 -8.45 -17.52
CA GLN A 47 -24.54 -7.03 -17.58
C GLN A 47 -24.45 -6.40 -16.18
N GLU A 48 -25.36 -6.76 -15.25
CA GLU A 48 -25.31 -6.29 -13.86
C GLU A 48 -24.03 -6.77 -13.15
N ILE A 49 -23.68 -8.05 -13.30
CA ILE A 49 -22.45 -8.62 -12.75
C ILE A 49 -21.21 -7.90 -13.31
N ALA A 50 -21.18 -7.62 -14.61
CA ALA A 50 -20.10 -6.88 -15.26
C ALA A 50 -19.99 -5.45 -14.69
N MET A 51 -21.10 -4.76 -14.47
CA MET A 51 -21.10 -3.44 -13.83
C MET A 51 -20.61 -3.45 -12.41
N ASP A 52 -20.95 -4.46 -11.62
CA ASP A 52 -20.42 -4.58 -10.28
C ASP A 52 -18.92 -4.89 -10.27
N LEU A 53 -18.43 -5.69 -11.21
CA LEU A 53 -17.00 -5.89 -11.42
C LEU A 53 -16.30 -4.56 -11.74
N ILE A 54 -16.79 -3.78 -12.71
CA ILE A 54 -16.21 -2.48 -13.06
C ILE A 54 -16.18 -1.55 -11.85
N ARG A 55 -17.30 -1.39 -11.14
CA ARG A 55 -17.39 -0.48 -9.98
C ARG A 55 -16.39 -0.88 -8.90
N LYS A 56 -16.34 -2.18 -8.58
CA LYS A 56 -15.41 -2.70 -7.58
C LYS A 56 -13.96 -2.47 -8.01
N SER A 57 -13.61 -2.82 -9.23
CA SER A 57 -12.25 -2.69 -9.75
C SER A 57 -11.80 -1.24 -9.90
N ALA A 58 -12.69 -0.32 -10.32
CA ALA A 58 -12.40 1.11 -10.35
C ALA A 58 -12.12 1.67 -8.96
N ARG A 59 -12.90 1.26 -7.95
CA ARG A 59 -12.65 1.63 -6.55
C ARG A 59 -11.31 1.08 -6.06
N GLN A 60 -10.99 -0.17 -6.36
CA GLN A 60 -9.71 -0.79 -5.99
C GLN A 60 -8.52 -0.06 -6.63
N ALA A 61 -8.59 0.26 -7.92
CA ALA A 61 -7.56 1.02 -8.62
C ALA A 61 -7.35 2.41 -7.99
N SER A 62 -8.45 3.13 -7.74
CA SER A 62 -8.42 4.47 -7.12
C SER A 62 -7.77 4.43 -5.73
N THR A 63 -8.21 3.51 -4.86
CA THR A 63 -7.64 3.33 -3.52
C THR A 63 -6.13 3.05 -3.58
N LYS A 64 -5.69 2.15 -4.47
CA LYS A 64 -4.27 1.82 -4.64
C LYS A 64 -3.44 3.03 -5.08
N LEU A 65 -3.96 3.80 -6.04
CA LEU A 65 -3.30 5.02 -6.51
C LEU A 65 -3.23 6.11 -5.42
N GLN A 66 -4.30 6.29 -4.64
CA GLN A 66 -4.34 7.25 -3.54
C GLN A 66 -3.29 6.94 -2.47
N PHE A 67 -3.16 5.67 -2.07
CA PHE A 67 -2.11 5.23 -1.15
C PHE A 67 -0.72 5.47 -1.73
N CYS A 68 -0.46 5.02 -2.97
CA CYS A 68 0.83 5.17 -3.64
C CYS A 68 1.25 6.64 -3.78
N ARG A 69 0.29 7.54 -4.04
CA ARG A 69 0.52 8.98 -4.15
C ARG A 69 1.12 9.57 -2.87
N ILE A 70 0.71 9.09 -1.70
CA ILE A 70 1.24 9.56 -0.41
C ILE A 70 2.51 8.78 -0.06
N ALA A 71 2.49 7.44 -0.14
CA ALA A 71 3.59 6.58 0.29
C ALA A 71 4.86 6.75 -0.56
N PHE A 72 4.73 6.96 -1.87
CA PHE A 72 5.86 7.04 -2.80
C PHE A 72 6.01 8.41 -3.44
N GLY A 73 4.90 9.11 -3.67
CA GLY A 73 4.87 10.37 -4.41
C GLY A 73 5.62 11.54 -3.74
N ALA A 74 5.79 12.60 -4.52
CA ALA A 74 6.44 13.84 -4.12
C ALA A 74 5.43 14.84 -3.50
N ALA A 75 4.50 14.38 -2.67
CA ALA A 75 3.50 15.25 -2.06
C ALA A 75 4.19 16.40 -1.26
N GLY A 76 4.05 17.62 -1.79
CA GLY A 76 4.58 18.86 -1.21
C GLY A 76 6.08 19.13 -1.45
N SER A 77 6.48 20.40 -1.29
CA SER A 77 7.87 20.87 -1.38
C SER A 77 8.76 20.34 -0.24
N ALA A 78 10.05 20.71 -0.21
CA ALA A 78 10.89 20.47 0.96
C ALA A 78 10.23 21.07 2.23
N GLY A 79 10.20 20.32 3.33
CA GLY A 79 9.54 20.74 4.58
C GLY A 79 8.01 20.62 4.59
N ALA A 80 7.40 20.01 3.56
CA ALA A 80 5.96 19.77 3.59
C ALA A 80 5.56 18.82 4.72
N HIS A 81 4.38 19.10 5.29
CA HIS A 81 3.77 18.28 6.33
C HIS A 81 2.53 17.58 5.75
N LEU A 82 2.24 16.39 6.28
CA LEU A 82 1.10 15.58 5.91
C LEU A 82 0.28 15.26 7.15
N ASP A 83 -1.05 15.24 7.00
CA ASP A 83 -1.98 14.87 8.08
C ASP A 83 -1.96 13.36 8.30
N LEU A 84 -1.78 12.92 9.55
CA LEU A 84 -1.83 11.50 9.91
C LEU A 84 -3.23 10.90 9.75
N SER A 85 -4.28 11.71 9.83
CA SER A 85 -5.66 11.29 9.61
C SER A 85 -5.88 10.89 8.15
N ASP A 86 -5.45 11.75 7.20
CA ASP A 86 -5.49 11.46 5.77
C ASP A 86 -4.69 10.20 5.43
N ALA A 87 -3.50 10.05 6.02
CA ALA A 87 -2.67 8.86 5.86
C ALA A 87 -3.35 7.59 6.39
N GLY A 88 -4.05 7.69 7.52
CA GLY A 88 -4.82 6.60 8.11
C GLY A 88 -6.02 6.20 7.25
N GLU A 89 -6.76 7.16 6.70
CA GLU A 89 -7.90 6.90 5.82
C GLU A 89 -7.49 6.15 4.55
N VAL A 90 -6.44 6.63 3.85
CA VAL A 90 -5.96 5.94 2.64
C VAL A 90 -5.41 4.56 2.97
N SER A 91 -4.75 4.39 4.13
CA SER A 91 -4.22 3.10 4.56
C SER A 91 -5.33 2.11 4.86
N LYS A 92 -6.38 2.56 5.57
CA LYS A 92 -7.55 1.74 5.86
C LYS A 92 -8.22 1.29 4.59
N ALA A 93 -8.43 2.19 3.63
CA ALA A 93 -8.99 1.83 2.33
C ALA A 93 -8.09 0.81 1.60
N PHE A 94 -6.78 1.01 1.60
CA PHE A 94 -5.81 0.17 0.90
C PHE A 94 -5.72 -1.26 1.46
N PHE A 95 -5.66 -1.42 2.77
CA PHE A 95 -5.47 -2.73 3.41
C PHE A 95 -6.77 -3.51 3.61
N SER A 96 -7.93 -2.85 3.54
CA SER A 96 -9.24 -3.49 3.80
C SER A 96 -9.83 -4.26 2.61
N ASP A 97 -9.16 -4.30 1.46
CA ASP A 97 -9.62 -4.98 0.24
C ASP A 97 -9.30 -6.49 0.23
N GLY A 98 -9.61 -7.20 1.32
CA GLY A 98 -9.34 -8.64 1.37
C GLY A 98 -9.50 -9.27 2.75
N LYS A 99 -8.51 -10.08 3.13
CA LYS A 99 -8.51 -10.88 4.38
C LYS A 99 -7.83 -10.17 5.56
N THR A 100 -7.47 -8.90 5.39
CA THR A 100 -6.73 -8.14 6.38
C THR A 100 -7.61 -7.05 6.97
N THR A 101 -7.69 -7.01 8.30
CA THR A 101 -8.26 -5.89 9.03
C THR A 101 -7.16 -4.87 9.35
N PHE A 102 -7.51 -3.59 9.31
CA PHE A 102 -6.56 -2.50 9.53
C PHE A 102 -7.03 -1.55 10.63
N GLU A 103 -6.16 -1.31 11.60
CA GLU A 103 -6.37 -0.37 12.69
C GLU A 103 -5.33 0.76 12.64
N TRP A 104 -5.80 1.98 12.91
CA TRP A 104 -4.98 3.18 12.91
C TRP A 104 -5.17 3.92 14.23
N ASP A 105 -4.15 3.91 15.06
CA ASP A 105 -4.10 4.57 16.36
C ASP A 105 -3.01 5.65 16.34
N ALA A 106 -3.35 6.82 15.83
CA ALA A 106 -2.45 7.95 15.76
C ALA A 106 -3.18 9.24 16.15
N PRO A 107 -2.47 10.23 16.73
CA PRO A 107 -3.05 11.52 17.04
C PRO A 107 -3.45 12.27 15.76
N HIS A 108 -4.46 13.14 15.88
CA HIS A 108 -4.85 14.08 14.83
C HIS A 108 -3.86 15.23 14.77
N GLU A 109 -2.78 15.03 14.02
CA GLU A 109 -1.73 16.03 13.82
C GLU A 109 -1.07 15.89 12.45
N THR A 110 -0.28 16.90 12.11
CA THR A 110 0.55 16.85 10.89
C THR A 110 1.99 16.50 11.26
N ARG A 111 2.64 15.71 10.41
CA ARG A 111 4.05 15.30 10.55
C ARG A 111 4.82 15.62 9.29
N GLU A 112 6.14 15.69 9.40
CA GLU A 112 7.01 15.88 8.24
C GLU A 112 6.79 14.73 7.24
N LYS A 113 6.77 15.04 5.95
CA LYS A 113 6.34 14.10 4.92
C LYS A 113 7.08 12.77 4.94
N ASN A 114 8.39 12.73 5.22
CA ASN A 114 9.15 11.50 5.22
C ASN A 114 8.82 10.62 6.43
N GLN A 115 8.41 11.21 7.55
CA GLN A 115 7.90 10.45 8.69
C GLN A 115 6.59 9.72 8.33
N VAL A 116 5.66 10.40 7.65
CA VAL A 116 4.41 9.78 7.19
C VAL A 116 4.70 8.72 6.12
N LYS A 117 5.59 9.01 5.16
CA LYS A 117 6.00 8.03 4.13
C LYS A 117 6.64 6.80 4.75
N LEU A 118 7.51 6.97 5.75
CA LEU A 118 8.12 5.86 6.49
C LEU A 118 7.02 4.98 7.12
N LEU A 119 6.06 5.58 7.82
CA LEU A 119 4.97 4.86 8.47
C LEU A 119 4.14 4.02 7.47
N LEU A 120 3.77 4.60 6.33
CA LEU A 120 3.03 3.90 5.28
C LEU A 120 3.82 2.73 4.67
N ASN A 121 5.12 2.92 4.47
CA ASN A 121 5.99 1.86 3.96
C ASN A 121 6.23 0.75 4.98
N LEU A 122 6.33 1.07 6.29
CA LEU A 122 6.38 0.07 7.35
C LEU A 122 5.09 -0.76 7.40
N ALA A 123 3.92 -0.13 7.23
CA ALA A 123 2.64 -0.84 7.11
C ALA A 123 2.62 -1.78 5.90
N LEU A 124 3.13 -1.34 4.74
CA LEU A 124 3.24 -2.17 3.54
C LEU A 124 4.19 -3.36 3.77
N MET A 125 5.34 -3.15 4.43
CA MET A 125 6.26 -4.24 4.78
C MET A 125 5.61 -5.23 5.73
N ALA A 126 4.95 -4.75 6.79
CA ALA A 126 4.26 -5.60 7.75
C ALA A 126 3.12 -6.41 7.11
N SER A 127 2.38 -5.84 6.15
CA SER A 127 1.30 -6.55 5.46
C SER A 127 1.81 -7.76 4.67
N THR A 128 3.06 -7.73 4.16
CA THR A 128 3.67 -8.90 3.50
C THR A 128 3.99 -10.05 4.46
N SER A 129 3.97 -9.79 5.77
CA SER A 129 4.28 -10.78 6.80
C SER A 129 3.07 -11.63 7.19
N ILE A 130 1.86 -11.34 6.68
CA ILE A 130 0.61 -12.05 6.97
C ILE A 130 -0.01 -12.62 5.67
N PRO A 131 0.61 -13.64 5.06
CA PRO A 131 0.23 -14.10 3.72
C PRO A 131 -1.20 -14.69 3.62
N ARG A 132 -1.79 -15.10 4.75
CA ARG A 132 -3.17 -15.61 4.83
C ARG A 132 -4.18 -14.56 5.30
N GLY A 133 -3.76 -13.30 5.46
CA GLY A 133 -4.54 -12.26 6.12
C GLY A 133 -4.38 -12.26 7.63
N GLY A 134 -5.17 -11.45 8.31
CA GLY A 134 -5.07 -11.23 9.76
C GLY A 134 -5.29 -9.76 10.14
N GLN A 135 -4.70 -9.33 11.25
CA GLN A 135 -4.77 -7.96 11.73
C GLN A 135 -3.46 -7.23 11.41
N LEU A 136 -3.58 -6.00 10.92
CA LEU A 136 -2.49 -5.03 10.81
C LEU A 136 -2.89 -3.79 11.64
N SER A 137 -1.98 -3.28 12.45
CA SER A 137 -2.21 -2.04 13.21
C SER A 137 -1.00 -1.13 13.15
N VAL A 138 -1.30 0.17 13.15
CA VAL A 138 -0.32 1.25 13.23
C VAL A 138 -0.58 2.05 14.50
N THR A 139 0.47 2.31 15.27
CA THR A 139 0.41 3.16 16.46
C THR A 139 1.48 4.25 16.39
N VAL A 140 1.10 5.48 16.68
CA VAL A 140 2.01 6.63 16.79
C VAL A 140 1.93 7.21 18.20
N SER A 141 3.06 7.24 18.91
CA SER A 141 3.15 7.79 20.27
C SER A 141 4.39 8.66 20.42
N GLY A 142 4.18 9.99 20.49
CA GLY A 142 5.29 10.95 20.43
C GLY A 142 6.06 10.80 19.12
N ASP A 143 7.36 10.51 19.19
CA ASP A 143 8.20 10.27 18.02
C ASP A 143 8.38 8.78 17.69
N ALA A 144 7.73 7.88 18.44
CA ALA A 144 7.80 6.44 18.21
C ALA A 144 6.70 5.98 17.26
N PHE A 145 7.11 5.27 16.21
CA PHE A 145 6.22 4.57 15.28
C PHE A 145 6.26 3.08 15.53
N SER A 146 5.09 2.47 15.62
CA SER A 146 4.93 1.03 15.80
C SER A 146 3.98 0.49 14.74
N VAL A 147 4.38 -0.60 14.09
CA VAL A 147 3.52 -1.35 13.17
C VAL A 147 3.52 -2.79 13.63
N ARG A 148 2.33 -3.35 13.84
CA ARG A 148 2.15 -4.73 14.29
C ARG A 148 1.25 -5.47 13.33
N CYS A 149 1.62 -6.71 13.00
CA CYS A 149 0.76 -7.62 12.27
C CYS A 149 0.65 -8.96 13.00
N SER A 150 -0.51 -9.59 12.93
CA SER A 150 -0.75 -10.95 13.42
C SER A 150 -1.71 -11.69 12.49
N GLY A 151 -1.52 -13.00 12.35
CA GLY A 151 -2.32 -13.80 11.42
C GLY A 151 -1.82 -15.23 11.33
N GLU A 152 -2.57 -16.07 10.63
CA GLU A 152 -2.18 -17.45 10.40
C GLU A 152 -0.93 -17.51 9.52
N ALA A 153 0.06 -18.31 9.94
CA ALA A 153 1.36 -18.42 9.26
C ALA A 153 2.10 -17.08 9.10
N ALA A 154 1.91 -16.15 10.04
CA ALA A 154 2.64 -14.89 10.06
C ALA A 154 4.15 -15.13 10.15
N LYS A 155 4.91 -14.54 9.24
CA LYS A 155 6.37 -14.64 9.18
C LYS A 155 6.96 -13.40 8.53
N VAL A 156 8.08 -12.91 9.04
CA VAL A 156 8.81 -11.82 8.38
C VAL A 156 9.44 -12.37 7.09
N PRO A 157 9.28 -11.71 5.94
CA PRO A 157 9.94 -12.14 4.70
C PRO A 157 11.46 -12.16 4.85
N GLU A 158 12.13 -13.18 4.30
CA GLU A 158 13.60 -13.32 4.38
C GLU A 158 14.34 -12.09 3.87
N LYS A 159 13.86 -11.47 2.79
CA LYS A 159 14.44 -10.22 2.26
C LYS A 159 14.42 -9.10 3.30
N THR A 160 13.33 -8.98 4.06
CA THR A 160 13.18 -7.99 5.13
C THR A 160 14.10 -8.32 6.31
N ILE A 161 14.17 -9.60 6.72
CA ILE A 161 15.10 -10.04 7.76
C ILE A 161 16.53 -9.70 7.36
N ASN A 162 16.96 -10.14 6.18
CA ASN A 162 18.30 -9.91 5.68
C ASN A 162 18.64 -8.42 5.66
N PHE A 163 17.73 -7.56 5.18
CA PHE A 163 17.93 -6.11 5.20
C PHE A 163 18.08 -5.56 6.63
N MET A 164 17.22 -5.97 7.57
CA MET A 164 17.24 -5.46 8.96
C MET A 164 18.41 -5.99 9.79
N THR A 165 18.92 -7.18 9.48
CA THR A 165 20.00 -7.83 10.23
C THR A 165 21.37 -7.69 9.58
N ASP A 166 21.44 -7.08 8.39
CA ASP A 166 22.71 -6.82 7.72
C ASP A 166 23.55 -5.87 8.58
N PRO A 167 24.74 -6.29 9.07
CA PRO A 167 25.64 -5.41 9.83
C PRO A 167 26.07 -4.17 9.05
N ALA A 168 25.91 -4.17 7.72
CA ALA A 168 26.14 -3.02 6.86
C ALA A 168 25.13 -1.88 7.07
N ASN A 169 23.95 -2.19 7.61
CA ASN A 169 22.82 -1.26 7.79
C ASN A 169 22.66 -0.77 9.23
N ALA A 170 23.56 -1.18 10.15
CA ALA A 170 23.56 -0.82 11.57
C ALA A 170 24.39 0.43 11.88
#